data_AF-A0A101NEM5-F1
#
_entry.id   AF-A0A101NEM5-F1
#
_cell.length_a   1.000
_cell.length_b   1.000
_cell.length_c   1.000
_cell.angle_alpha   90.00
_cell.angle_beta   90.00
_cell.angle_gamma   90.00
#
_symmetry.space_group_name_H-M   'P 1'
#
loop_
_entity.id
_entity.type
_entity.pdbx_description
1 polymer ?
#
loop_
_entity_poly.entity_id
_entity_poly.type
_entity_poly.pdbx_seq_one_letter_code
_entity_poly.pdbx_strand_id
1 'polypeptide(L)' 'MSTLALLVVLLLGLVGLMLVSALAYAVHRRPALSQPLTVALTGAGVFAAMITVIVTVGGR' A
#
# COMPACT_ATOMS: atom_id res chain seq x y z
N MET A 1 -14.18 10.52 16.54
CA MET A 1 -14.03 10.02 15.15
C MET A 1 -15.33 9.36 14.73
N SER A 2 -15.82 9.66 13.52
CA SER A 2 -17.08 9.09 13.01
C SER A 2 -16.96 7.57 12.79
N THR A 3 -18.04 6.82 12.99
CA THR A 3 -18.13 5.38 12.67
C THR A 3 -17.77 5.10 11.21
N LEU A 4 -18.08 6.02 10.29
CA LEU A 4 -17.66 5.95 8.89
C LEU A 4 -16.12 5.93 8.78
N ALA A 5 -15.42 6.78 9.53
CA ALA A 5 -13.96 6.81 9.51
C ALA A 5 -13.36 5.49 10.00
N LEU A 6 -13.94 4.87 11.04
CA LEU A 6 -13.50 3.55 11.52
C LEU A 6 -13.72 2.45 10.47
N LEU A 7 -14.85 2.48 9.76
CA LEU A 7 -15.14 1.53 8.68
C LEU A 7 -14.19 1.70 7.48
N VAL A 8 -13.88 2.95 7.11
CA VAL A 8 -12.90 3.23 6.04
C VAL A 8 -11.53 2.71 6.43
N VAL A 9 -11.07 2.96 7.66
CA VAL A 9 -9.78 2.45 8.15
C VAL A 9 -9.77 0.92 8.18
N LEU A 10 -10.83 0.28 8.66
CA LEU A 10 -10.95 -1.18 8.66
C LEU A 10 -10.89 -1.76 7.24
N LEU A 11 -11.63 -1.17 6.31
CA LEU A 11 -11.64 -1.57 4.91
C LEU A 11 -10.24 -1.41 4.29
N LEU A 12 -9.58 -0.28 4.55
CA LEU A 12 -8.23 -0.01 4.06
C LEU A 12 -7.23 -1.05 4.59
N GLY A 13 -7.35 -1.41 5.86
CA GLY A 13 -6.54 -2.47 6.48
C GLY A 13 -6.75 -3.83 5.82
N LEU A 14 -8.01 -4.23 5.59
CA LEU A 14 -8.34 -5.51 4.92
C LEU A 14 -7.81 -5.56 3.49
N VAL A 15 -8.02 -4.50 2.71
CA VAL A 15 -7.55 -4.41 1.33
C VAL A 15 -6.02 -4.44 1.28
N GLY A 16 -5.35 -3.71 2.17
CA GLY A 16 -3.89 -3.73 2.30
C GLY A 16 -3.35 -5.12 2.63
N LEU A 17 -3.97 -5.82 3.60
CA LEU A 17 -3.59 -7.18 3.97
C LEU A 17 -3.78 -8.17 2.81
N MET A 18 -4.86 -8.03 2.05
CA MET A 18 -5.13 -8.88 0.89
C MET A 18 -4.09 -8.66 -0.23
N LEU A 19 -3.69 -7.40 -0.47
CA LEU A 19 -2.62 -7.07 -1.42
C LEU A 19 -1.27 -7.65 -0.98
N VAL A 20 -0.87 -7.45 0.27
CA VAL A 20 0.41 -7.93 0.80
C VAL A 20 0.48 -9.46 0.77
N SER A 21 -0.60 -10.15 1.15
CA SER A 21 -0.65 -11.62 1.10
C SER A 21 -0.61 -12.16 -0.33
N ALA A 22 -1.30 -11.53 -1.29
CA ALA A 22 -1.24 -11.90 -2.70
C ALA A 22 0.17 -11.72 -3.27
N LEU A 23 0.84 -10.61 -2.94
CA LEU A 23 2.23 -10.34 -3.34
C LEU A 23 3.20 -11.36 -2.74
N ALA A 24 3.08 -11.63 -1.43
CA ALA A 24 3.88 -12.63 -0.75
C ALA A 24 3.69 -14.03 -1.37
N TYR A 25 2.45 -14.40 -1.69
CA TYR A 25 2.14 -15.66 -2.35
C TYR A 25 2.73 -15.73 -3.78
N ALA A 26 2.64 -14.63 -4.54
CA ALA A 26 3.22 -14.56 -5.88
C ALA A 26 4.76 -14.72 -5.85
N VAL A 27 5.43 -14.07 -4.90
CA VAL A 27 6.88 -14.19 -4.68
C VAL A 27 7.25 -15.60 -4.23
N HIS A 28 6.49 -16.17 -3.30
CA HIS A 28 6.72 -17.54 -2.82
C HIS A 28 6.57 -18.57 -3.94
N ARG A 29 5.56 -18.42 -4.81
CA ARG A 29 5.30 -19.35 -5.92
C ARG A 29 6.27 -19.16 -7.09
N ARG A 30 6.77 -17.95 -7.32
CA ARG A 30 7.75 -17.66 -8.40
C ARG A 30 8.81 -16.69 -7.89
N PRO A 31 9.93 -17.18 -7.33
CA PRO A 31 10.97 -16.34 -6.75
C PRO A 31 11.64 -15.39 -7.75
N ALA A 32 11.59 -15.69 -9.06
CA ALA A 32 12.06 -14.80 -10.12
C ALA A 32 11.27 -13.47 -10.23
N LEU A 33 10.08 -13.38 -9.63
CA LEU A 33 9.29 -12.15 -9.59
C LEU A 33 9.68 -11.22 -8.43
N SER A 34 10.53 -11.64 -7.49
CA SER A 34 10.94 -10.83 -6.33
C SER A 34 11.54 -9.48 -6.74
N GLN A 35 12.51 -9.49 -7.64
CA GLN A 35 13.24 -8.31 -8.08
C GLN A 35 12.36 -7.25 -8.76
N PRO A 36 11.51 -7.58 -9.77
CA PRO A 36 10.61 -6.59 -10.36
C PRO A 36 9.53 -6.11 -9.36
N LEU A 37 9.11 -6.98 -8.43
CA LEU A 37 8.13 -6.61 -7.42
C LEU A 37 8.68 -5.60 -6.42
N THR A 38 9.93 -5.77 -5.97
CA THR A 38 10.58 -4.84 -5.04
C THR A 38 10.76 -3.47 -5.70
N VAL A 39 11.12 -3.41 -6.98
CA VAL A 39 11.23 -2.15 -7.72
C VAL A 39 9.87 -1.46 -7.84
N ALA A 40 8.82 -2.21 -8.19
CA ALA A 40 7.46 -1.68 -8.28
C ALA A 40 6.94 -1.16 -6.93
N LEU A 41 7.15 -1.92 -5.85
CA LEU A 41 6.74 -1.52 -4.50
C LEU A 41 7.53 -0.31 -3.99
N THR A 42 8.82 -0.23 -4.30
CA THR A 42 9.65 0.93 -3.96
C THR A 42 9.14 2.17 -4.70
N GLY A 43 8.85 2.05 -6.00
CA GLY A 43 8.25 3.13 -6.79
C GLY A 43 6.88 3.57 -6.24
N ALA A 44 6.02 2.62 -5.89
CA ALA A 44 4.74 2.90 -5.24
C ALA A 44 4.91 3.61 -3.89
N GLY A 45 5.90 3.21 -3.10
CA GLY A 45 6.24 3.83 -1.82
C GLY A 45 6.70 5.29 -1.99
N VAL A 46 7.56 5.57 -2.96
CA VAL A 46 8.00 6.95 -3.28
C VAL A 46 6.82 7.82 -3.70
N PHE A 47 5.93 7.29 -4.56
CA PHE A 47 4.73 8.00 -5.00
C PHE A 47 3.75 8.28 -3.85
N ALA A 48 3.53 7.30 -2.97
CA ALA A 48 2.70 7.46 -1.78
C ALA A 48 3.29 8.51 -0.81
N ALA A 49 4.62 8.52 -0.62
CA ALA A 49 5.30 9.53 0.18
C ALA A 49 5.11 10.94 -0.41
N MET A 50 5.23 11.09 -1.73
CA MET A 50 4.99 12.35 -2.42
C MET A 50 3.54 12.85 -2.23
N ILE A 51 2.54 11.97 -2.40
CA ILE A 51 1.13 12.31 -2.14
C ILE A 51 0.94 12.76 -0.69
N THR A 52 1.55 12.04 0.26
CA THR A 52 1.47 12.38 1.69
C THR A 52 1.99 13.78 1.96
N VAL A 53 3.14 14.15 1.37
CA VAL A 53 3.71 15.51 1.45
C VAL A 53 2.74 16.54 0.86
N ILE A 54 2.15 16.28 -0.31
CA ILE A 54 1.19 17.20 -0.93
C ILE A 54 -0.04 17.40 -0.04
N VAL A 55 -0.61 16.32 0.50
CA VAL A 55 -1.79 16.39 1.39
C VAL A 55 -1.46 17.12 2.70
N THR A 56 -0.28 16.90 3.28
CA THR A 56 0.13 17.60 4.51
C THR A 56 0.49 19.07 4.28
N VAL A 57 0.99 19.44 3.09
CA VAL A 57 1.30 20.83 2.74
C VAL A 57 0.05 21.59 2.29
N GLY A 58 -0.81 20.98 1.47
CA GLY A 58 -2.03 21.60 0.93
C GLY A 58 -3.25 21.54 1.86
N GLY A 59 -3.21 20.71 2.91
CA GLY A 59 -4.23 20.67 3.96
C GLY A 59 -3.99 21.65 5.11
N ARG A 60 -2.94 22.49 5.03
CA ARG A 60 -2.68 23.63 5.91
C ARG A 60 -3.23 24.90 5.29
#